data_AF-A0A2D7ZQN4-F1
#
_entry.id   AF-A0A2D7ZQN4-F1
#
_cell.length_a   1.000
_cell.length_b   1.000
_cell.length_c   1.000
_cell.angle_alpha   90.00
_cell.angle_beta   90.00
_cell.angle_gamma   90.00
#
_symmetry.space_group_name_H-M   'P 1'
#
loop_
_entity.id
_entity.type
_entity.pdbx_description
1 polymer ?
#
loop_
_entity_poly.entity_id
_entity_poly.type
_entity_poly.pdbx_seq_one_letter_code
_entity_poly.pdbx_strand_id
1 'polypeptide(L)'
;MTRCTCHNTLVVKNLNRWFKEKWVDVSRTGKDGKHPPCGRSKAKLSGKGYPKCRPSVKVSSKTPKTSGSMSSGEKRAATQRKRSKKQGVGGKPTIVKMVAVI
;
A
#
# COMPACT_ATOMS: atom_id res chain seq x y z
N MET A 1 32.32 -28.70 23.37
CA MET A 1 31.46 -27.49 23.34
C MET A 1 31.09 -27.18 21.90
N THR A 2 30.11 -27.90 21.37
CA THR A 2 29.69 -27.74 19.97
C THR A 2 28.50 -26.79 19.97
N ARG A 3 28.74 -25.52 19.70
CA ARG A 3 27.67 -24.53 19.51
C ARG A 3 27.00 -24.84 18.17
N CYS A 4 25.81 -25.43 18.23
CA CYS A 4 24.92 -25.56 17.07
C CYS A 4 24.70 -24.18 16.44
N THR A 5 25.17 -24.00 15.21
CA THR A 5 24.84 -22.87 14.36
C THR A 5 23.46 -23.08 13.75
N CYS A 6 22.42 -23.03 14.58
CA CYS A 6 21.04 -22.96 14.11
C CYS A 6 20.60 -21.49 14.14
N HIS A 7 20.31 -20.94 12.96
CA HIS A 7 19.69 -19.62 12.75
C HIS A 7 20.54 -18.36 13.02
N ASN A 8 21.61 -18.15 12.24
CA ASN A 8 22.16 -16.81 12.00
C ASN A 8 21.45 -16.09 10.83
N THR A 9 20.12 -16.08 10.84
CA THR A 9 19.33 -15.12 10.05
C THR A 9 18.43 -14.38 11.01
N LEU A 10 19.01 -13.35 11.59
CA LEU A 10 18.30 -12.24 12.20
C LEU A 10 17.21 -11.77 11.23
N VAL A 11 16.00 -12.30 11.40
CA VAL A 11 14.76 -11.68 10.91
C VAL A 11 14.53 -10.45 11.77
N VAL A 12 15.46 -9.50 11.70
CA VAL A 12 15.23 -8.11 12.09
C VAL A 12 14.38 -7.53 10.96
N LYS A 13 13.13 -7.99 10.88
CA LYS A 13 12.07 -7.36 10.08
C LYS A 13 11.79 -6.01 10.75
N ASN A 14 12.68 -5.06 10.54
CA ASN A 14 12.62 -3.71 11.10
C ASN A 14 11.45 -2.96 10.42
N LEU A 15 10.22 -3.26 10.85
CA LEU A 15 8.98 -2.59 10.44
C LEU A 15 9.02 -1.08 10.74
N ASN A 16 9.97 -0.64 11.57
CA ASN A 16 10.29 0.76 11.82
C ASN A 16 10.38 1.58 10.54
N ARG A 17 10.93 1.02 9.45
CA ARG A 17 10.95 1.70 8.15
C ARG A 17 9.53 1.96 7.63
N TRP A 18 8.68 0.94 7.64
CA TRP A 18 7.29 1.03 7.21
C TRP A 18 6.51 2.07 8.02
N PHE A 19 6.71 2.13 9.33
CA PHE A 19 6.08 3.16 10.17
C PHE A 19 6.59 4.58 9.86
N LYS A 20 7.89 4.75 9.56
CA LYS A 20 8.48 6.04 9.15
C LYS A 20 7.97 6.53 7.80
N GLU A 21 7.54 5.64 6.90
CA GLU A 21 7.05 5.98 5.56
C GLU A 21 5.69 6.70 5.55
N LYS A 22 4.97 6.73 6.69
CA LYS A 22 3.66 7.40 6.88
C LYS A 22 2.68 7.09 5.75
N TRP A 23 2.13 5.89 5.75
CA TRP A 23 1.26 5.40 4.69
C TRP A 23 -0.11 6.11 4.67
N VAL A 24 -0.53 6.55 3.49
CA VAL A 24 -1.79 7.29 3.25
C VAL A 24 -2.64 6.63 2.17
N ASP A 25 -3.96 6.82 2.22
CA ASP A 25 -4.91 6.31 1.23
C ASP A 25 -5.09 7.29 0.07
N VAL A 26 -4.46 6.98 -1.08
CA VAL A 26 -4.53 7.84 -2.28
C VAL A 26 -5.87 7.77 -3.02
N SER A 27 -6.75 6.84 -2.63
CA SER A 27 -8.08 6.70 -3.24
C SER A 27 -9.11 7.67 -2.68
N ARG A 28 -8.74 8.42 -1.64
CA ARG A 28 -9.61 9.36 -0.94
C ARG A 28 -8.85 10.66 -0.72
N THR A 29 -9.55 11.76 -0.88
CA THR A 29 -9.02 13.08 -0.61
C THR A 29 -9.97 13.74 0.38
N GLY A 30 -9.42 14.27 1.48
CA GLY A 30 -10.16 15.06 2.45
C GLY A 30 -10.62 16.40 1.84
N LYS A 31 -11.44 17.14 2.58
CA LYS A 31 -11.90 18.48 2.16
C LYS A 31 -10.72 19.46 2.03
N ASP A 32 -9.71 19.22 2.84
CA ASP A 32 -8.42 19.87 2.98
C ASP A 32 -7.37 19.40 1.95
N GLY A 33 -7.78 18.62 0.94
CA GLY A 33 -6.90 18.19 -0.15
C GLY A 33 -5.89 17.10 0.22
N LYS A 34 -5.79 16.74 1.51
CA LYS A 34 -4.85 15.74 2.04
C LYS A 34 -5.43 14.33 1.99
N HIS A 35 -4.53 13.34 1.90
CA HIS A 35 -4.90 11.92 1.96
C HIS A 35 -4.96 11.46 3.43
N PRO A 36 -6.03 10.76 3.86
CA PRO A 36 -6.12 10.23 5.21
C PRO A 36 -5.11 9.10 5.44
N PRO A 37 -4.77 8.78 6.71
CA PRO A 37 -3.89 7.66 7.03
C PRO A 37 -4.43 6.35 6.44
N CYS A 38 -3.53 5.52 5.92
CA CYS A 38 -3.96 4.28 5.30
C CYS A 38 -4.26 3.22 6.34
N GLY A 39 -5.46 2.66 6.26
CA GLY A 39 -5.91 1.62 7.16
C GLY A 39 -7.43 1.60 7.24
N ARG A 40 -7.95 0.54 7.84
CA ARG A 40 -9.36 0.41 8.20
C ARG A 40 -9.44 -0.20 9.58
N SER A 41 -10.38 0.27 10.39
CA SER A 41 -10.65 -0.33 11.69
C SER A 41 -11.38 -1.67 11.56
N LYS A 42 -12.29 -1.81 10.58
CA LYS A 42 -13.05 -3.05 10.34
C LYS A 42 -13.09 -3.42 8.86
N ALA A 43 -12.94 -4.71 8.55
CA ALA A 43 -12.96 -5.24 7.19
C ALA A 43 -14.39 -5.47 6.69
N LYS A 44 -15.13 -4.39 6.40
CA LYS A 44 -16.41 -4.49 5.68
C LYS A 44 -16.18 -4.31 4.18
N LEU A 45 -16.72 -5.24 3.38
CA LEU A 45 -16.69 -5.18 1.91
C LEU A 45 -17.81 -4.30 1.36
N SER A 46 -18.90 -4.13 2.11
CA SER A 46 -19.99 -3.21 1.80
C SER A 46 -19.56 -1.77 2.11
N GLY A 47 -19.20 -0.99 1.08
CA GLY A 47 -18.90 0.43 1.21
C GLY A 47 -17.74 0.93 0.34
N LYS A 48 -16.93 1.84 0.89
CA LYS A 48 -15.90 2.64 0.18
C LYS A 48 -14.68 1.86 -0.35
N GLY A 49 -14.79 0.54 -0.51
CA GLY A 49 -13.76 -0.36 -1.05
C GLY A 49 -12.49 -0.52 -0.20
N TYR A 50 -11.53 -1.29 -0.71
CA TYR A 50 -10.19 -1.41 -0.12
C TYR A 50 -9.33 -0.16 -0.37
N PRO A 51 -8.77 0.46 0.69
CA PRO A 51 -7.94 1.65 0.56
C PRO A 51 -6.73 1.35 -0.33
N LYS A 52 -6.19 2.38 -0.97
CA LYS A 52 -4.99 2.26 -1.80
C LYS A 52 -3.85 2.97 -1.09
N CYS A 53 -3.11 2.18 -0.33
CA CYS A 53 -2.00 2.67 0.47
C CYS A 53 -0.80 3.01 -0.41
N ARG A 54 -0.25 4.20 -0.20
CA ARG A 54 1.09 4.60 -0.68
C ARG A 54 1.85 5.30 0.44
N PRO A 55 3.19 5.21 0.45
CA PRO A 55 4.00 5.93 1.41
C PRO A 55 3.91 7.43 1.13
N SER A 56 3.81 8.24 2.18
CA SER A 56 3.88 9.70 2.03
C SER A 56 5.33 10.19 1.97
N VAL A 57 6.26 9.47 2.59
CA VAL A 57 7.67 9.86 2.69
C VAL A 57 8.55 8.74 2.13
N LYS A 58 9.54 9.11 1.31
CA LYS A 58 10.56 8.17 0.84
C LYS A 58 11.63 8.01 1.92
N VAL A 59 11.66 6.86 2.58
CA VAL A 59 12.62 6.57 3.67
C VAL A 59 13.82 5.78 3.18
N SER A 60 13.69 5.04 2.08
CA SER A 60 14.77 4.24 1.50
C SER A 60 14.63 4.10 -0.01
N SER A 61 15.66 3.55 -0.66
CA SER A 61 15.60 3.10 -2.06
C SER A 61 14.53 2.01 -2.29
N LYS A 62 14.19 1.24 -1.25
CA LYS A 62 13.15 0.20 -1.29
C LYS A 62 11.73 0.76 -1.12
N THR A 63 11.59 2.06 -0.82
CA THR A 63 10.28 2.69 -0.67
C THR A 63 9.67 2.92 -2.06
N PRO A 64 8.45 2.44 -2.33
CA PRO A 64 7.81 2.62 -3.64
C PRO A 64 7.46 4.09 -3.90
N LYS A 65 7.03 4.39 -5.14
CA LYS A 65 6.60 5.74 -5.56
C LYS A 65 5.62 6.33 -4.53
N THR A 66 5.95 7.51 -4.02
CA THR A 66 5.21 8.16 -2.92
C THR A 66 3.90 8.76 -3.41
N SER A 67 2.99 9.04 -2.48
CA SER A 67 1.73 9.74 -2.79
C SER A 67 1.97 11.14 -3.35
N GLY A 68 3.04 11.84 -2.97
CA GLY A 68 3.40 13.15 -3.51
C GLY A 68 3.97 13.08 -4.93
N SER A 69 4.69 12.01 -5.25
CA SER A 69 5.27 11.79 -6.58
C SER A 69 4.26 11.29 -7.62
N MET A 70 3.04 10.95 -7.22
CA MET A 70 1.97 10.55 -8.15
C MET A 70 1.07 11.74 -8.48
N SER A 71 0.82 11.97 -9.77
CA SER A 71 -0.20 12.91 -10.23
C SER A 71 -1.61 12.48 -9.81
N SER A 72 -2.54 13.44 -9.78
CA SER A 72 -3.95 13.18 -9.51
C SER A 72 -4.55 12.20 -10.53
N GLY A 73 -4.15 12.30 -11.80
CA GLY A 73 -4.52 11.39 -12.89
C GLY A 73 -4.07 9.94 -12.63
N GLU A 74 -2.80 9.75 -12.26
CA GLU A 74 -2.26 8.42 -11.94
C GLU A 74 -2.98 7.78 -10.74
N LYS A 75 -3.26 8.55 -9.69
CA LYS A 75 -4.01 8.07 -8.51
C LYS A 75 -5.42 7.61 -8.87
N ARG A 76 -6.12 8.40 -9.69
CA ARG A 76 -7.48 8.08 -10.18
C ARG A 76 -7.46 6.84 -11.08
N ALA A 77 -6.55 6.79 -12.05
CA ALA A 77 -6.41 5.65 -12.96
C ALA A 77 -6.09 4.35 -12.19
N ALA A 78 -5.16 4.39 -11.23
CA ALA A 78 -4.85 3.23 -10.40
C ALA A 78 -6.06 2.75 -9.58
N THR A 79 -6.86 3.68 -9.06
CA THR A 79 -8.08 3.37 -8.30
C THR A 79 -9.16 2.76 -9.19
N GLN A 80 -9.43 3.35 -10.35
CA GLN A 80 -10.42 2.85 -11.32
C GLN A 80 -10.05 1.44 -11.82
N ARG A 81 -8.79 1.22 -12.21
CA ARG A 81 -8.31 -0.10 -12.66
C ARG A 81 -8.46 -1.18 -11.59
N LYS A 82 -8.18 -0.88 -10.32
CA LYS A 82 -8.36 -1.85 -9.24
C LYS A 82 -9.82 -2.10 -8.89
N ARG A 83 -10.72 -1.16 -9.20
CA ARG A 83 -12.17 -1.29 -8.96
C ARG A 83 -12.93 -1.87 -10.16
N SER A 84 -12.35 -1.90 -11.35
CA SER A 84 -12.99 -2.46 -12.55
C SER A 84 -13.20 -3.97 -12.51
N LYS A 85 -12.50 -4.68 -11.61
CA LYS A 85 -12.68 -6.11 -11.36
C LYS A 85 -13.07 -6.34 -9.91
N LYS A 86 -14.08 -7.18 -9.69
CA LYS A 86 -14.49 -7.64 -8.35
C LYS A 86 -13.29 -8.28 -7.66
N GLN A 87 -12.98 -7.81 -6.45
CA GLN A 87 -11.85 -8.30 -5.65
C GLN A 87 -12.36 -9.38 -4.69
N GLY A 88 -11.56 -10.41 -4.41
CA GLY A 88 -11.94 -11.45 -3.44
C GLY A 88 -12.89 -12.51 -4.01
N VAL A 89 -12.91 -12.70 -5.33
CA VAL A 89 -13.68 -13.79 -5.95
C VAL A 89 -13.06 -15.11 -5.49
N GLY A 90 -13.86 -15.94 -4.81
CA GLY A 90 -13.37 -17.19 -4.20
C GLY A 90 -12.33 -16.98 -3.09
N GLY A 91 -12.35 -15.84 -2.40
CA GLY A 91 -11.40 -15.52 -1.32
C GLY A 91 -10.00 -15.10 -1.80
N LYS A 92 -9.74 -15.07 -3.11
CA LYS A 92 -8.44 -14.71 -3.69
C LYS A 92 -8.40 -13.26 -4.19
N PRO A 93 -7.27 -12.54 -4.04
CA PRO A 93 -7.10 -11.24 -4.67
C PRO A 93 -7.11 -11.35 -6.20
N THR A 94 -7.88 -10.50 -6.86
CA THR A 94 -7.90 -10.46 -8.33
C THR A 94 -6.82 -9.50 -8.81
N ILE A 95 -5.81 -10.04 -9.49
CA ILE A 95 -4.75 -9.25 -10.11
C ILE A 95 -5.33 -8.55 -11.35
N VAL A 96 -5.10 -7.24 -11.45
CA VAL A 96 -5.46 -6.45 -12.63
C VAL A 96 -4.18 -6.16 -13.41
N LYS A 97 -4.26 -6.08 -14.75
CA LYS A 97 -3.10 -5.76 -15.58
C LYS A 97 -2.45 -4.46 -15.12
N MET A 98 -1.15 -4.50 -14.87
CA MET A 98 -0.39 -3.27 -14.62
C MET A 98 -0.28 -2.50 -15.94
N VAL A 99 -0.36 -1.18 -15.87
CA VAL A 99 0.10 -0.34 -16.99
C VAL A 99 1.44 0.19 -16.54
N ALA A 100 2.48 -0.05 -17.33
CA ALA A 100 3.78 0.56 -17.11
C ALA A 100 3.57 2.08 -17.11
N VAL A 101 3.83 2.71 -15.97
CA VAL A 101 4.00 4.16 -15.94
C VAL A 101 5.46 4.35 -16.32
N ILE A 102 5.68 4.64 -17.60
CA ILE A 102 6.99 4.99 -18.16
C ILE A 102 7.42 6.32 -17.55
#